data_AF-A0A455UCH0-F1
#
_entry.id   AF-A0A455UCH0-F1
#
_cell.length_a   1.000
_cell.length_b   1.000
_cell.length_c   1.000
_cell.angle_alpha   90.00
_cell.angle_beta   90.00
_cell.angle_gamma   90.00
#
_symmetry.space_group_name_H-M   'P 1'
#
loop_
_entity.id
_entity.type
_entity.pdbx_description
1 polymer ?
#
loop_
_entity_poly.entity_id
_entity_poly.type
_entity_poly.pdbx_seq_one_letter_code
_entity_poly.pdbx_strand_id
1 'polypeptide(L)' 'MASSGENIAAGQASASAVVEGWLESPGHCRNIMSDAFTEMGMANAEDSESRYSTYWTQTLGNPR' A
#
# COMPACT_ATOMS: atom_id res chain seq x y z
N MET A 1 0.74 -19.18 11.30
CA MET A 1 2.08 -18.56 11.24
C MET A 1 1.83 -17.15 10.75
N ALA A 2 2.27 -16.15 11.50
CA ALA A 2 2.04 -14.77 11.11
C ALA A 2 2.64 -14.47 9.73
N SER A 3 1.88 -13.78 8.89
CA SER A 3 2.32 -13.32 7.57
C SER A 3 2.08 -11.83 7.42
N SER A 4 2.91 -11.18 6.62
CA SER A 4 2.80 -9.76 6.30
C SER A 4 3.03 -9.50 4.81
N GLY A 5 2.44 -8.41 4.33
CA GLY A 5 2.62 -7.89 2.98
C GLY A 5 2.69 -6.36 3.00
N GLU A 6 3.28 -5.77 1.97
CA GLU A 6 3.38 -4.32 1.85
C GLU A 6 3.22 -3.87 0.40
N ASN A 7 2.47 -2.78 0.20
CA ASN A 7 2.47 -2.00 -1.03
C ASN A 7 2.98 -0.60 -0.74
N ILE A 8 3.80 -0.06 -1.66
CA ILE A 8 4.36 1.29 -1.57
C ILE A 8 4.00 2.06 -2.86
N ALA A 9 3.69 3.35 -2.73
CA ALA A 9 3.52 4.25 -3.85
C ALA A 9 4.06 5.64 -3.52
N ALA A 10 4.26 6.48 -4.53
CA ALA A 10 4.74 7.85 -4.36
C ALA A 10 4.19 8.77 -5.46
N GLY A 11 3.85 10.01 -5.08
CA GLY A 11 3.40 11.07 -6.00
C GLY A 11 1.89 11.13 -6.28
N GLN A 12 1.11 10.15 -5.83
CA GLN A 12 -0.35 10.19 -5.96
C GLN A 12 -0.97 11.14 -4.93
N ALA A 13 -1.94 11.94 -5.37
CA ALA A 13 -2.57 12.98 -4.55
C ALA A 13 -3.66 12.47 -3.59
N SER A 14 -4.09 11.20 -3.72
CA SER A 14 -5.15 10.64 -2.88
C SER A 14 -4.98 9.15 -2.67
N ALA A 15 -5.55 8.64 -1.57
CA ALA A 15 -5.59 7.20 -1.30
C ALA A 15 -6.32 6.42 -2.41
N SER A 16 -7.37 6.99 -3.02
CA SER A 16 -8.09 6.33 -4.12
C SER A 16 -7.20 6.14 -5.35
N ALA A 17 -6.42 7.17 -5.73
CA ALA A 17 -5.49 7.08 -6.86
C ALA A 17 -4.35 6.08 -6.60
N VAL A 18 -3.90 5.96 -5.35
CA VAL A 18 -2.93 4.94 -4.93
C VAL A 18 -3.50 3.53 -5.08
N VAL A 19 -4.70 3.30 -4.55
CA VAL A 19 -5.34 1.98 -4.60
C VAL A 19 -5.62 1.57 -6.04
N GLU A 20 -6.11 2.49 -6.88
CA GLU A 20 -6.32 2.24 -8.31
C GLU A 20 -5.00 1.83 -9.00
N GLY A 21 -3.91 2.57 -8.78
CA GLY A 21 -2.61 2.23 -9.34
C GLY A 21 -2.04 0.90 -8.83
N TRP A 22 -2.33 0.51 -7.58
CA TRP A 22 -1.96 -0.82 -7.08
C TRP A 22 -2.81 -1.94 -7.68
N LEU A 23 -4.11 -1.71 -7.91
CA LEU A 23 -5.00 -2.70 -8.56
C LEU A 23 -4.58 -2.96 -10.02
N GLU A 24 -4.07 -1.95 -10.72
CA GLU A 24 -3.53 -2.07 -12.08
C GLU A 24 -2.14 -2.75 -12.14
N SER A 25 -1.43 -2.84 -11.02
CA SER A 25 -0.13 -3.52 -10.92
C SER A 25 -0.31 -4.97 -10.46
N PRO A 26 0.03 -5.99 -11.28
CA PRO A 26 -0.15 -7.40 -10.89
C PRO A 26 0.55 -7.79 -9.58
N GLY A 27 1.69 -7.16 -9.26
CA GLY A 27 2.42 -7.43 -8.01
C GLY A 27 1.70 -6.88 -6.78
N HIS A 28 1.23 -5.63 -6.85
CA HIS A 28 0.54 -4.97 -5.73
C HIS A 28 -0.90 -5.50 -5.58
N CYS A 29 -1.59 -5.72 -6.69
CA CYS A 29 -2.93 -6.30 -6.73
C CYS A 29 -2.95 -7.69 -6.08
N ARG A 30 -1.93 -8.51 -6.29
CA ARG A 30 -1.80 -9.81 -5.60
C ARG A 30 -1.78 -9.67 -4.08
N ASN A 31 -1.13 -8.64 -3.53
CA ASN A 31 -1.14 -8.40 -2.09
C ASN A 31 -2.56 -8.01 -1.61
N ILE A 32 -3.26 -7.13 -2.34
CA ILE A 32 -4.62 -6.66 -2.01
C ILE A 32 -5.64 -7.80 -2.08
N MET A 33 -5.55 -8.65 -3.10
CA MET A 33 -6.52 -9.72 -3.37
C MET A 33 -6.23 -11.02 -2.60
N SER A 34 -5.15 -11.05 -1.82
CA SER A 34 -4.75 -12.24 -1.06
C SER A 34 -5.70 -12.48 0.10
N ASP A 35 -6.26 -13.69 0.18
CA ASP A 35 -7.05 -14.16 1.33
C ASP A 35 -6.16 -14.48 2.55
N ALA A 36 -4.84 -14.47 2.38
CA ALA A 36 -3.90 -14.74 3.46
C ALA A 36 -3.86 -13.63 4.51
N PHE A 37 -4.30 -12.41 4.19
CA PHE A 37 -4.30 -11.25 5.08
C PHE A 37 -5.70 -10.93 5.60
N THR A 38 -5.80 -10.60 6.88
CA THR A 38 -7.08 -10.31 7.56
C THR A 38 -7.13 -8.90 8.14
N GLU A 39 -5.99 -8.22 8.21
CA GLU A 39 -5.86 -6.87 8.75
C GLU A 39 -5.09 -6.00 7.77
N MET A 40 -5.42 -4.71 7.74
CA MET A 40 -4.68 -3.73 6.95
C MET A 40 -4.56 -2.38 7.67
N GLY A 41 -3.46 -1.68 7.39
CA GLY A 41 -3.25 -0.29 7.75
C GLY A 41 -2.70 0.48 6.55
N MET A 42 -3.06 1.76 6.43
CA MET A 42 -2.55 2.64 5.39
C MET A 42 -2.19 4.00 5.99
N ALA A 43 -1.07 4.56 5.54
CA ALA A 43 -0.61 5.88 5.93
C ALA A 43 0.07 6.58 4.75
N ASN A 44 0.14 7.92 4.85
CA ASN A 44 1.00 8.72 3.99
C ASN A 44 2.02 9.51 4.82
N ALA A 45 3.07 9.94 4.14
CA ALA A 45 4.01 10.92 4.62
C ALA A 45 4.24 11.97 3.53
N GLU A 46 4.23 13.24 3.92
CA GLU A 46 4.46 14.37 3.02
C GLU A 46 5.78 15.05 3.38
N ASP A 47 6.60 15.28 2.37
CA ASP A 47 7.88 15.99 2.49
C ASP A 47 8.14 16.73 1.18
N SER A 48 7.98 18.06 1.19
CA SER A 48 8.14 18.90 0.01
C SER A 48 9.55 18.87 -0.58
N GLU A 49 10.57 18.53 0.20
CA GLU A 49 11.96 18.44 -0.25
C GLU A 49 12.28 17.07 -0.87
N SER A 50 11.40 16.09 -0.70
CA SER A 50 11.55 14.75 -1.25
C SER A 50 11.20 14.69 -2.74
N ARG A 51 11.73 13.67 -3.43
CA ARG A 51 11.54 13.47 -4.89
C ARG A 51 10.08 13.48 -5.36
N TYR A 52 9.15 12.97 -4.56
CA TYR A 52 7.76 12.75 -4.97
C TYR A 52 6.73 13.51 -4.12
N SER A 53 7.19 14.29 -3.14
CA SER A 53 6.39 15.08 -2.19
C SER A 53 5.45 14.30 -1.27
N THR A 54 4.89 13.18 -1.71
CA THR A 54 4.01 12.29 -0.94
C THR A 54 4.40 10.84 -1.16
N TYR A 55 4.52 10.08 -0.09
CA TYR A 55 4.71 8.63 -0.10
C TYR A 55 3.57 7.94 0.62
N TRP A 56 3.19 6.77 0.13
CA TRP A 56 2.10 5.96 0.64
C TRP A 56 2.59 4.56 0.97
N THR A 57 2.10 4.03 2.09
CA THR A 57 2.30 2.63 2.47
C THR A 57 0.96 2.00 2.80
N GLN A 58 0.79 0.75 2.39
CA GLN A 58 -0.25 -0.15 2.88
C GLN A 58 0.43 -1.37 3.43
N THR A 59 0.24 -1.61 4.73
CA THR A 59 0.70 -2.82 5.40
C THR A 59 -0.47 -3.77 5.56
N LEU A 60 -0.24 -5.03 5.20
CA LEU A 60 -1.20 -6.13 5.28
C LEU A 60 -0.68 -7.17 6.27
N GLY A 61 -1.56 -7.73 7.09
CA GLY A 61 -1.17 -8.65 8.14
C GLY A 61 -2.17 -9.77 8.35
N ASN A 62 -1.66 -10.92 8.79
CA ASN A 62 -2.43 -11.96 9.44
C ASN A 62 -1.72 -12.35 10.73
N PRO A 63 -2.26 -11.95 11.90
CA PRO A 63 -1.57 -12.10 13.18
C PRO A 63 -1.60 -13.53 13.76
N ARG A 64 -2.20 -14.54 13.09
CA ARG A 64 -2.34 -15.90 13.62
C ARG A 64 -1.74 -16.98 12.70
#